data_AF-A0A968NX41-F1
#
_entry.id   AF-A0A968NX41-F1
#
_cell.length_a   1.000
_cell.length_b   1.000
_cell.length_c   1.000
_cell.angle_alpha   90.00
_cell.angle_beta   90.00
_cell.angle_gamma   90.00
#
_symmetry.space_group_name_H-M   'P 1'
#
loop_
_entity.id
_entity.type
_entity.pdbx_description
1 polymer ?
#
loop_
_entity_poly.entity_id
_entity_poly.type
_entity_poly.pdbx_seq_one_letter_code
_entity_poly.pdbx_strand_id
1 'polypeptide(L)'
;MIHQESAIAPLRLSVHRSPHANVDLLHHSPEAVVQAVYRQILGRDVLSDQRLPAAEVKVKSGEITVRDFVRSVAKTPLFRSLHWDNLYVTKAIESIHRRLMGRPTMDAKR
;
A
#
# COMPACT_ATOMS: atom_id res chain seq x y z
N MET A 1 -41.89 11.37 53.52
CA MET A 1 -40.48 10.94 53.41
C MET A 1 -40.45 9.65 52.59
N ILE A 2 -40.48 9.81 51.28
CA ILE A 2 -40.46 8.84 50.17
C ILE A 2 -40.08 9.72 48.96
N HIS A 3 -39.17 9.45 48.02
CA HIS A 3 -38.53 8.25 47.49
C HIS A 3 -37.07 8.58 47.11
N GLN A 4 -36.19 7.58 47.12
CA GLN A 4 -34.90 7.66 46.42
C GLN A 4 -35.13 7.65 44.90
N GLU A 5 -34.45 8.53 44.17
CA GLU A 5 -34.36 8.48 42.70
C GLU A 5 -32.91 8.16 42.34
N SER A 6 -32.65 6.90 42.02
CA SER A 6 -31.37 6.41 41.54
C SER A 6 -31.15 6.87 40.10
N ALA A 7 -30.10 7.67 39.89
CA ALA A 7 -29.66 8.14 38.59
C ALA A 7 -29.33 6.96 37.64
N ILE A 8 -30.10 6.85 36.56
CA ILE A 8 -29.85 5.91 35.47
C ILE A 8 -28.76 6.53 34.58
N ALA A 9 -27.55 5.98 34.62
CA ALA A 9 -26.46 6.36 33.74
C ALA A 9 -26.83 6.04 32.27
N PRO A 10 -26.54 6.91 31.29
CA PRO A 10 -26.80 6.60 29.90
C PRO A 10 -25.88 5.46 29.45
N LEU A 11 -26.49 4.39 28.95
CA LEU A 11 -25.80 3.27 28.30
C LEU A 11 -24.94 3.81 27.16
N ARG A 12 -23.63 3.91 27.39
CA ARG A 12 -22.64 4.19 26.36
C ARG A 12 -22.63 3.01 25.41
N LEU A 13 -23.31 3.16 24.27
CA LEU A 13 -23.28 2.22 23.17
C LEU A 13 -21.82 2.07 22.72
N SER A 14 -21.18 0.97 23.13
CA SER A 14 -19.92 0.54 22.57
C SER A 14 -20.16 0.26 21.10
N VAL A 15 -19.86 1.25 20.25
CA VAL A 15 -19.73 1.06 18.80
C VAL A 15 -18.63 0.04 18.62
N HIS A 16 -19.03 -1.22 18.45
CA HIS A 16 -18.16 -2.30 18.04
C HIS A 16 -17.70 -1.94 16.62
N ARG A 17 -16.57 -1.24 16.53
CA ARG A 17 -15.95 -0.92 15.25
C ARG A 17 -15.55 -2.25 14.63
N SER A 18 -16.31 -2.70 13.63
CA SER A 18 -15.94 -3.86 12.83
C SER A 18 -14.51 -3.65 12.31
N PRO A 19 -13.59 -4.63 12.49
CA PRO A 19 -12.19 -4.50 12.08
C PRO A 19 -12.03 -4.51 10.55
N HIS A 20 -13.09 -4.78 9.80
CA HIS A 20 -13.13 -4.63 8.35
C HIS A 20 -13.85 -3.33 8.01
N ALA A 21 -13.13 -2.21 8.13
CA ALA A 21 -13.45 -1.05 7.32
C ALA A 21 -13.35 -1.52 5.86
N ASN A 22 -14.49 -1.73 5.21
CA ASN A 22 -14.53 -1.71 3.76
C ASN A 22 -13.97 -0.34 3.38
N VAL A 23 -12.74 -0.33 2.90
CA VAL A 23 -12.09 0.85 2.32
C VAL A 23 -13.10 1.43 1.36
N ASP A 24 -13.42 2.70 1.47
CA ASP A 24 -14.45 3.32 0.64
C ASP A 24 -14.01 3.26 -0.83
N LEU A 25 -14.36 2.16 -1.52
CA LEU A 25 -13.81 1.80 -2.82
C LEU A 25 -14.35 2.72 -3.95
N LEU A 26 -15.22 3.67 -3.63
CA LEU A 26 -15.83 4.58 -4.59
C LEU A 26 -15.02 5.87 -4.80
N HIS A 27 -14.17 6.26 -3.85
CA HIS A 27 -13.39 7.51 -3.91
C HIS A 27 -11.92 7.22 -3.62
N HIS A 28 -11.28 6.38 -4.43
CA HIS A 28 -9.84 6.22 -4.33
C HIS A 28 -9.19 7.54 -4.74
N SER A 29 -8.76 8.35 -3.76
CA SER A 29 -7.91 9.49 -4.05
C SER A 29 -6.70 8.98 -4.85
N PRO A 30 -6.38 9.59 -6.01
CA PRO A 30 -5.31 9.10 -6.86
C PRO A 30 -3.95 9.15 -6.14
N GLU A 31 -3.81 9.96 -5.10
CA GLU A 31 -2.70 9.93 -4.15
C GLU A 31 -2.58 8.59 -3.40
N ALA A 32 -3.70 8.00 -2.99
CA ALA A 32 -3.71 6.70 -2.32
C ALA A 32 -3.19 5.59 -3.24
N VAL A 33 -3.55 5.64 -4.53
CA VAL A 33 -3.04 4.71 -5.55
C VAL A 33 -1.53 4.90 -5.73
N VAL A 34 -1.06 6.14 -5.84
CA VAL A 34 0.37 6.46 -5.95
C VAL A 34 1.15 5.92 -4.75
N GLN A 35 0.67 6.17 -3.52
CA GLN A 35 1.30 5.67 -2.30
C GLN A 35 1.29 4.13 -2.23
N ALA A 36 0.18 3.50 -2.59
CA ALA A 36 0.07 2.04 -2.61
C ALA A 36 1.07 1.41 -3.59
N VAL A 37 1.23 1.98 -4.78
CA VAL A 37 2.21 1.51 -5.77
C VAL A 37 3.64 1.63 -5.23
N TYR A 38 4.01 2.77 -4.63
CA TYR A 38 5.35 2.91 -4.05
C TYR A 38 5.61 1.89 -2.95
N ARG A 39 4.66 1.71 -2.02
CA ARG A 39 4.79 0.71 -0.94
C ARG A 39 4.92 -0.70 -1.48
N GLN A 40 4.12 -1.04 -2.49
CA GLN A 40 4.13 -2.37 -3.08
C GLN A 40 5.44 -2.67 -3.82
N ILE A 41 5.94 -1.72 -4.61
CA ILE A 41 7.14 -1.90 -5.44
C ILE A 41 8.42 -1.80 -4.59
N LEU A 42 8.54 -0.77 -3.75
CA LEU A 42 9.76 -0.49 -2.98
C LEU A 42 9.80 -1.28 -1.66
N GLY A 43 8.65 -1.76 -1.18
CA GLY A 43 8.54 -2.47 0.10
C GLY A 43 8.66 -1.58 1.33
N ARG A 44 8.67 -0.26 1.15
CA ARG A 44 8.76 0.76 2.20
C ARG A 44 8.10 2.06 1.72
N ASP A 45 7.86 2.99 2.64
CA ASP A 45 7.47 4.34 2.26
C ASP A 45 8.59 5.05 1.48
N VAL A 46 8.20 5.82 0.47
CA VAL A 46 9.12 6.56 -0.40
C VAL A 46 9.51 7.89 0.25
N LEU A 47 10.81 8.20 0.21
CA LEU A 47 11.30 9.52 0.63
C LEU A 47 10.95 10.55 -0.44
N SER A 48 10.77 11.81 -0.05
CA SER A 48 10.35 12.88 -0.97
C SER A 48 11.23 13.01 -2.22
N ASP A 49 12.55 12.84 -2.06
CA ASP A 49 13.53 12.90 -3.15
C ASP A 49 13.49 11.69 -4.11
N GLN A 50 12.96 10.56 -3.63
CA GLN A 50 12.89 9.30 -4.38
C GLN A 50 11.60 9.19 -5.23
N ARG A 51 10.74 10.21 -5.19
CA ARG A 51 9.46 10.24 -5.91
C ARG A 51 9.66 10.58 -7.39
N LEU A 52 8.69 10.21 -8.20
CA LEU A 52 8.68 10.45 -9.65
C LEU A 52 7.56 11.43 -10.01
N PRO A 53 7.70 12.74 -9.72
CA PRO A 53 6.61 13.70 -9.83
C PRO A 53 6.00 13.75 -11.24
N ALA A 54 6.84 13.64 -12.28
CA ALA A 54 6.36 13.57 -13.66
C ALA A 54 5.45 12.37 -13.93
N ALA A 55 5.79 11.19 -13.41
CA ALA A 55 4.98 9.98 -13.58
C ALA A 55 3.70 10.01 -12.71
N GLU A 56 3.79 10.63 -11.53
CA GLU A 56 2.63 10.83 -10.65
C GLU A 56 1.58 11.75 -11.27
N VAL A 57 1.99 12.88 -11.86
CA VAL A 57 1.06 13.79 -12.54
C VAL A 57 0.35 13.06 -13.68
N LYS A 58 1.08 12.26 -14.47
CA LYS A 58 0.53 11.49 -15.59
C LYS A 58 -0.47 10.42 -15.16
N VAL A 59 -0.22 9.72 -14.05
CA VAL A 59 -1.17 8.70 -13.56
C VAL A 59 -2.40 9.34 -12.93
N LYS A 60 -2.23 10.50 -12.28
CA LYS A 60 -3.34 11.29 -11.71
C LYS A 60 -4.24 11.91 -12.78
N SER A 61 -3.67 12.34 -13.91
CA SER A 61 -4.42 12.87 -15.05
C SER A 61 -5.03 11.78 -15.94
N GLY A 62 -4.67 10.51 -15.73
CA GLY A 62 -5.12 9.40 -16.56
C GLY A 62 -4.40 9.29 -17.91
N GLU A 63 -3.30 10.00 -18.13
CA GLU A 63 -2.47 9.89 -19.36
C GLU A 63 -1.79 8.51 -19.45
N ILE A 64 -1.43 7.93 -18.31
CA ILE A 64 -0.84 6.59 -18.21
C ILE A 64 -1.68 5.69 -17.32
N THR A 65 -1.67 4.39 -17.59
CA THR A 65 -2.35 3.41 -16.72
C THR A 65 -1.56 3.17 -15.44
N VAL A 66 -2.22 2.64 -14.40
CA VAL A 66 -1.54 2.20 -13.16
C VAL A 66 -0.44 1.18 -13.47
N ARG A 67 -0.65 0.30 -14.48
CA ARG A 67 0.35 -0.67 -14.92
C ARG A 67 1.60 0.00 -15.50
N ASP A 68 1.42 1.09 -16.25
CA ASP A 68 2.54 1.85 -16.82
C ASP A 68 3.29 2.62 -15.73
N PHE A 69 2.57 3.12 -14.73
CA PHE A 69 3.17 3.72 -13.53
C PHE A 69 3.98 2.70 -12.71
N VAL A 70 3.43 1.52 -12.46
CA VAL A 70 4.16 0.38 -11.85
C VAL A 70 5.45 0.09 -12.63
N ARG A 71 5.37 0.06 -13.97
CA ARG A 71 6.54 -0.17 -14.83
C ARG A 71 7.57 0.95 -14.73
N SER A 72 7.15 2.21 -14.67
CA SER A 72 8.08 3.34 -14.57
C SER A 72 8.84 3.32 -13.25
N VAL A 73 8.15 3.02 -12.13
CA VAL A 73 8.78 2.87 -10.81
C VAL A 73 9.75 1.70 -10.79
N ALA A 74 9.38 0.53 -11.34
CA ALA A 74 10.24 -0.65 -11.37
C ALA A 74 11.51 -0.48 -12.23
N LYS A 75 11.53 0.45 -13.19
CA LYS A 75 12.69 0.74 -14.03
C LYS A 75 13.69 1.71 -13.39
N THR A 76 13.37 2.28 -12.23
CA THR A 76 14.25 3.25 -11.58
C THR A 76 15.54 2.61 -11.05
N PRO A 77 16.65 3.38 -10.99
CA PRO A 77 17.89 2.90 -10.35
C PRO A 77 17.67 2.59 -8.86
N LEU A 78 16.74 3.27 -8.20
CA LEU A 78 16.37 2.99 -6.81
C LEU A 78 15.83 1.57 -6.65
N PHE A 79 14.89 1.14 -7.51
CA PHE A 79 14.35 -0.21 -7.44
C PHE A 79 15.45 -1.25 -7.62
N ARG A 80 16.35 -1.04 -8.59
CA ARG A 80 17.49 -1.90 -8.86
C ARG A 80 18.45 -1.99 -7.67
N SER A 81 18.80 -0.87 -7.06
CA SER A 81 19.67 -0.85 -5.87
C SER A 81 19.10 -1.63 -4.69
N LEU A 82 17.77 -1.56 -4.50
CA LEU A 82 17.07 -2.24 -3.42
C LEU A 82 16.87 -3.75 -3.66
N HIS A 83 16.55 -4.16 -4.89
CA HIS A 83 16.08 -5.52 -5.17
C HIS A 83 17.01 -6.36 -6.06
N TRP A 84 18.09 -5.78 -6.58
CA TRP A 84 19.03 -6.46 -7.47
C TRP A 84 20.48 -6.35 -6.97
N ASP A 85 21.00 -5.12 -6.81
CA ASP A 85 22.46 -4.93 -6.70
C ASP A 85 23.07 -5.53 -5.41
N ASN A 86 22.31 -5.61 -4.31
CA ASN A 86 22.77 -6.15 -3.02
C ASN A 86 22.39 -7.62 -2.78
N LEU A 87 21.78 -8.30 -3.76
CA LEU A 87 21.27 -9.66 -3.59
C LEU A 87 21.93 -10.61 -4.60
N TYR A 88 22.14 -11.87 -4.18
CA TYR A 88 22.50 -12.92 -5.13
C TYR A 88 21.31 -13.22 -6.06
N VAL A 89 21.61 -13.69 -7.28
CA VAL A 89 20.66 -13.76 -8.40
C VAL A 89 19.32 -14.41 -8.04
N THR A 90 19.33 -15.57 -7.39
CA THR A 90 18.08 -16.27 -7.05
C THR A 90 17.25 -15.51 -6.01
N LYS A 91 17.89 -14.81 -5.05
CA LYS A 91 17.18 -13.96 -4.10
C LYS A 91 16.62 -12.70 -4.74
N ALA A 92 17.37 -12.09 -5.66
CA ALA A 92 16.91 -10.94 -6.43
C ALA A 92 15.63 -11.29 -7.22
N ILE A 93 15.64 -12.42 -7.94
CA ILE A 93 14.47 -12.92 -8.70
C ILE A 93 13.27 -13.15 -7.77
N GLU A 94 13.48 -13.83 -6.64
CA GLU A 94 12.42 -14.10 -5.65
C GLU A 94 11.82 -12.79 -5.09
N SER A 95 12.68 -11.78 -4.85
CA SER A 95 12.29 -10.46 -4.38
C SER A 95 11.44 -9.71 -5.41
N ILE A 96 11.88 -9.67 -6.67
CA ILE A 96 11.15 -9.03 -7.78
C ILE A 96 9.79 -9.67 -7.98
N HIS A 97 9.70 -11.00 -7.94
CA HIS A 97 8.44 -11.71 -8.10
C HIS A 97 7.44 -11.40 -6.99
N ARG A 98 7.88 -11.31 -5.74
CA ARG A 98 6.99 -10.87 -4.65
C ARG A 98 6.47 -9.45 -4.84
N ARG A 99 7.30 -8.53 -5.34
CA ARG A 99 6.91 -7.12 -5.51
C ARG A 99 5.97 -6.91 -6.68
N LEU A 100 6.26 -7.53 -7.83
CA LEU A 100 5.48 -7.34 -9.06
C LEU A 100 4.30 -8.30 -9.21
N MET A 101 4.43 -9.54 -8.76
CA MET A 101 3.39 -10.57 -8.87
C MET A 101 2.67 -10.88 -7.56
N GLY A 102 3.13 -10.36 -6.43
CA GLY A 102 2.54 -10.64 -5.12
C GLY A 102 2.77 -12.07 -4.62
N ARG A 103 3.60 -12.87 -5.30
CA ARG A 103 3.83 -14.29 -4.97
C ARG A 103 5.29 -14.70 -5.21
N PRO A 104 5.80 -15.69 -4.47
CA PRO A 104 7.10 -16.29 -4.75
C PRO A 104 7.07 -17.10 -6.06
N THR A 105 8.26 -17.29 -6.65
CA THR A 105 8.45 -18.06 -7.91
C THR A 105 8.34 -19.55 -7.71
N MET A 106 8.93 -20.00 -6.62
CA MET A 106 8.98 -21.38 -6.22
C MET A 106 8.16 -21.43 -4.94
N ASP A 107 7.02 -22.12 -4.97
CA ASP A 107 6.39 -22.58 -3.74
C ASP A 107 7.41 -23.51 -3.08
N ALA A 108 8.10 -23.00 -2.06
CA ALA A 108 8.87 -23.83 -1.15
C ALA A 108 7.86 -24.63 -0.33
N LYS A 109 7.29 -25.67 -0.93
CA LYS A 109 6.65 -26.76 -0.20
C LYS A 109 7.77 -27.41 0.61
N ARG A 110 7.84 -27.03 1.88
CA ARG A 110 8.62 -27.69 2.90
C ARG A 110 7.73 -28.63 3.67
#